data_AF-A0A964KVV2-F1
#
_entry.id   AF-A0A964KVV2-F1
#
_cell.length_a   1.000
_cell.length_b   1.000
_cell.length_c   1.000
_cell.angle_alpha   90.00
_cell.angle_beta   90.00
_cell.angle_gamma   90.00
#
_symmetry.space_group_name_H-M   'P 1'
#
loop_
_entity.id
_entity.type
_entity.pdbx_description
1 polymer ?
#
loop_
_entity_poly.entity_id
_entity_poly.type
_entity_poly.pdbx_seq_one_letter_code
_entity_poly.pdbx_strand_id
1 'polypeptide(L)'
;MSTPSPAPKNEREFGDPPLESPQIPDKAVGLTSDIGKGAYLALFSQIGISLLIANLGGALLGHWIDGQLNSGPIFLLLGFVGGFVAGAVAAARLVQRTLRRLDAFDVAAKVAKREREARERDAARLKGRVE
;
A
#
# COMPACT_ATOMS: atom_id res chain seq x y z
N MET A 1 -13.13 -36.77 68.68
CA MET A 1 -13.10 -35.39 68.15
C MET A 1 -13.18 -35.48 66.64
N SER A 2 -14.36 -35.24 66.06
CA SER A 2 -14.61 -35.33 64.62
C SER A 2 -14.67 -33.92 64.04
N THR A 3 -13.74 -33.59 63.14
CA THR A 3 -13.70 -32.32 62.39
C THR A 3 -14.69 -32.32 61.23
N PRO A 4 -15.20 -31.14 60.79
CA PRO A 4 -16.42 -31.03 60.01
C PRO A 4 -16.23 -31.23 58.50
N SER A 5 -17.36 -31.54 57.86
CA SER A 5 -17.60 -31.68 56.42
C SER A 5 -17.13 -30.47 55.60
N PRO A 6 -16.45 -30.65 54.44
CA PRO A 6 -16.19 -29.55 53.52
C PRO A 6 -17.46 -29.19 52.73
N ALA A 7 -17.81 -27.91 52.77
CA ALA A 7 -18.95 -27.30 52.09
C ALA A 7 -18.94 -27.53 50.55
N PRO A 8 -20.12 -27.58 49.90
CA PRO A 8 -20.21 -27.77 48.46
C PRO A 8 -19.64 -26.56 47.71
N LYS A 9 -18.65 -26.83 46.87
CA LYS A 9 -18.02 -25.88 45.96
C LYS A 9 -19.06 -25.53 44.88
N ASN A 10 -19.62 -24.33 44.96
CA ASN A 10 -20.57 -23.81 43.99
C ASN A 10 -19.83 -23.46 42.69
N GLU A 11 -19.50 -24.47 41.89
CA GLU A 11 -19.04 -24.35 40.50
C GLU A 11 -20.22 -23.91 39.64
N ARG A 12 -20.53 -22.61 39.69
CA ARG A 12 -21.18 -21.95 38.58
C ARG A 12 -20.13 -21.88 37.47
N GLU A 13 -20.07 -22.94 36.66
CA GLU A 13 -19.50 -22.89 35.31
C GLU A 13 -20.24 -21.79 34.56
N PHE A 14 -19.70 -20.58 34.66
CA PHE A 14 -19.90 -19.55 33.68
C PHE A 14 -19.24 -20.10 32.42
N GLY A 15 -20.01 -20.85 31.63
CA GLY A 15 -19.56 -21.39 30.37
C GLY A 15 -19.06 -20.21 29.54
N ASP A 16 -17.74 -20.15 29.36
CA ASP A 16 -17.13 -19.16 28.49
C ASP A 16 -17.87 -19.26 27.15
N PRO A 17 -18.42 -18.14 26.61
CA PRO A 17 -19.02 -18.20 25.29
C PRO A 17 -17.95 -18.72 24.34
N PRO A 18 -18.28 -19.68 23.45
CA PRO A 18 -17.32 -20.16 22.47
C PRO A 18 -16.76 -18.93 21.75
N LEU A 19 -15.47 -18.67 21.93
CA LEU A 19 -14.75 -17.66 21.16
C LEU A 19 -14.61 -18.23 19.76
N GLU A 20 -15.71 -18.23 19.02
CA GLU A 20 -15.74 -18.53 17.60
C GLU A 20 -15.03 -17.35 16.91
N SER A 21 -13.70 -17.43 16.87
CA SER A 21 -12.88 -16.56 16.04
C SER A 21 -13.42 -16.67 14.63
N PRO A 22 -13.84 -15.55 14.00
CA PRO A 22 -14.20 -15.56 12.59
C PRO A 22 -13.06 -16.23 11.84
N GLN A 23 -13.32 -17.40 11.25
CA GLN A 23 -12.38 -18.04 10.34
C GLN A 23 -12.24 -17.12 9.13
N ILE A 24 -11.29 -16.18 9.21
CA ILE A 24 -10.81 -15.47 8.03
C ILE A 24 -10.12 -16.56 7.21
N PRO A 25 -10.64 -16.94 6.02
CA PRO A 25 -10.06 -18.04 5.27
C PRO A 25 -8.62 -17.70 4.91
N ASP A 26 -7.67 -18.51 5.39
CA ASP A 26 -6.22 -18.32 5.21
C ASP A 26 -5.82 -18.12 3.73
N LYS A 27 -6.62 -18.71 2.82
CA LYS A 27 -6.49 -18.56 1.37
C LYS A 27 -6.69 -17.12 0.88
N ALA A 28 -7.56 -16.34 1.53
CA ALA A 28 -7.79 -14.93 1.17
C ALA A 28 -6.60 -14.04 1.57
N VAL A 29 -5.90 -14.37 2.65
CA VAL A 29 -4.70 -13.64 3.11
C VAL A 29 -3.49 -13.96 2.22
N GLY A 30 -3.35 -15.21 1.77
CA GLY A 30 -2.32 -15.61 0.79
C GLY A 30 -2.55 -14.97 -0.58
N LEU A 31 -3.78 -15.06 -1.11
CA LEU A 31 -4.11 -14.55 -2.44
C LEU A 31 -3.99 -13.02 -2.54
N THR A 32 -4.37 -12.28 -1.49
CA THR A 32 -4.20 -10.81 -1.45
C THR A 32 -2.74 -10.40 -1.35
N SER A 33 -1.90 -11.20 -0.67
CA SER A 33 -0.46 -10.99 -0.62
C SER A 33 0.21 -11.24 -1.98
N ASP A 34 -0.21 -12.27 -2.71
CA ASP A 34 0.35 -12.59 -4.03
C ASP A 34 -0.13 -11.61 -5.11
N ILE A 35 -1.39 -11.19 -5.06
CA ILE A 35 -1.93 -10.09 -5.89
C ILE A 35 -1.19 -8.79 -5.59
N GLY A 36 -0.93 -8.48 -4.31
CA GLY A 36 -0.16 -7.33 -3.87
C GLY A 36 1.28 -7.37 -4.41
N LYS A 37 1.98 -8.50 -4.24
CA LYS A 37 3.33 -8.72 -4.77
C LYS A 37 3.39 -8.56 -6.29
N GLY A 38 2.42 -9.09 -7.02
CA GLY A 38 2.30 -8.93 -8.47
C GLY A 38 2.12 -7.47 -8.89
N ALA A 39 1.29 -6.70 -8.17
CA ALA A 39 1.09 -5.27 -8.42
C ALA A 39 2.36 -4.45 -8.15
N TYR A 40 3.10 -4.74 -7.07
CA TYR A 40 4.39 -4.12 -6.79
C TYR A 40 5.42 -4.45 -7.87
N LEU A 41 5.47 -5.71 -8.31
CA LEU A 41 6.42 -6.16 -9.32
C LEU A 41 6.13 -5.53 -10.69
N ALA A 42 4.85 -5.39 -11.06
CA ALA A 42 4.43 -4.69 -12.26
C ALA A 42 4.78 -3.19 -12.21
N LEU A 43 4.55 -2.52 -11.07
CA LEU A 43 4.88 -1.10 -10.91
C LEU A 43 6.40 -0.87 -10.99
N PHE A 44 7.18 -1.72 -10.30
CA PHE A 44 8.62 -1.66 -10.31
C PHE A 44 9.20 -1.97 -11.70
N SER A 45 8.65 -2.98 -12.38
CA SER A 45 9.01 -3.33 -13.75
C SER A 45 8.68 -2.18 -14.71
N GLN A 46 7.52 -1.54 -14.59
CA GLN A 46 7.15 -0.40 -15.42
C GLN A 46 8.13 0.77 -15.22
N ILE A 47 8.51 1.07 -13.98
CA ILE A 47 9.50 2.11 -13.66
C ILE A 47 10.87 1.73 -14.24
N GLY A 48 11.31 0.49 -14.03
CA GLY A 48 12.57 -0.02 -14.54
C GLY A 48 12.66 -0.03 -16.07
N ILE A 49 11.59 -0.46 -16.75
CA ILE A 49 11.49 -0.45 -18.21
C ILE A 49 11.47 0.99 -18.73
N SER A 50 10.75 1.91 -18.08
CA SER A 50 10.76 3.32 -18.48
C SER A 50 12.15 3.94 -18.36
N LEU A 51 12.89 3.59 -17.30
CA LEU A 51 14.28 4.02 -17.11
C LEU A 51 15.18 3.40 -18.19
N LEU A 52 15.00 2.12 -18.48
CA LEU A 52 15.75 1.40 -19.51
C LEU A 52 15.52 2.03 -20.88
N ILE A 53 14.27 2.25 -21.30
CA ILE A 53 13.94 2.86 -22.60
C ILE A 53 14.51 4.26 -22.71
N ALA A 54 14.39 5.09 -21.66
CA ALA A 54 14.94 6.45 -21.68
C ALA A 54 16.48 6.44 -21.78
N ASN A 55 17.13 5.56 -21.04
CA ASN A 55 18.59 5.46 -21.03
C ASN A 55 19.15 4.85 -22.32
N LEU A 56 18.60 3.73 -22.78
CA LEU A 56 19.00 3.10 -24.04
C LEU A 56 18.67 4.00 -25.24
N GLY A 57 17.51 4.65 -25.22
CA GLY A 57 17.12 5.62 -26.25
C GLY A 57 18.08 6.80 -26.32
N GLY A 58 18.49 7.35 -25.16
CA GLY A 58 19.48 8.41 -25.08
C GLY A 58 20.86 7.99 -25.55
N ALA A 59 21.32 6.79 -25.16
CA ALA A 59 22.61 6.25 -25.59
C ALA A 59 22.64 5.94 -27.08
N LEU A 60 21.56 5.40 -27.64
CA LEU A 60 21.45 5.07 -29.07
C LEU A 60 21.40 6.33 -29.93
N LEU A 61 20.64 7.35 -29.51
CA LEU A 61 20.64 8.68 -30.13
C LEU A 61 22.04 9.31 -30.07
N GLY A 62 22.70 9.23 -28.91
CA GLY A 62 24.05 9.73 -28.73
C GLY A 62 25.06 9.05 -29.66
N HIS A 63 24.97 7.73 -29.79
CA HIS A 63 25.82 6.95 -30.70
C HIS A 63 25.59 7.29 -32.18
N TRP A 64 24.32 7.50 -32.58
CA TRP A 64 23.99 7.90 -33.94
C TRP A 64 24.57 9.29 -34.27
N ILE A 65 24.46 10.24 -33.33
CA ILE A 65 25.04 11.58 -33.47
C ILE A 65 26.57 11.52 -33.53
N ASP A 66 27.20 10.68 -32.70
CA ASP A 66 28.65 10.45 -32.72
C ASP A 66 29.14 9.90 -34.05
N GLY A 67 28.41 8.97 -34.66
CA GLY A 67 28.71 8.45 -35.99
C GLY A 67 28.59 9.51 -37.09
N GLN A 68 27.65 10.45 -36.95
CA GLN A 68 27.45 11.53 -37.92
C GLN A 68 28.51 12.64 -37.82
N LEU A 69 28.99 12.94 -36.61
CA LEU A 69 29.93 14.03 -36.32
C LEU A 69 31.39 13.58 -36.20
N ASN A 70 31.65 12.26 -36.26
CA ASN A 70 32.96 11.64 -36.10
C ASN A 70 33.67 12.07 -34.78
N SER A 71 32.88 12.34 -33.75
CA SER A 71 33.29 12.95 -32.47
C SER A 71 33.78 11.93 -31.43
N GLY A 72 34.01 10.67 -31.81
CA GLY A 72 34.29 9.60 -30.85
C GLY A 72 33.04 9.25 -30.01
N PRO A 73 33.15 8.67 -28.81
CA PRO A 73 32.00 8.22 -28.01
C PRO A 73 31.41 9.31 -27.08
N ILE A 74 31.50 10.59 -27.45
CA ILE A 74 31.19 11.71 -26.56
C ILE A 74 29.68 11.93 -26.43
N PHE A 75 28.95 11.99 -27.55
CA PHE A 75 27.50 12.15 -27.54
C PHE A 75 26.79 10.91 -27.01
N LEU A 76 27.39 9.72 -27.13
CA LEU A 76 26.93 8.50 -26.47
C LEU A 76 26.97 8.65 -24.95
N LEU A 77 28.08 9.13 -24.37
CA LEU A 77 28.17 9.37 -22.92
C LEU A 77 27.16 10.44 -22.47
N LEU A 78 27.08 11.56 -23.20
CA LEU A 78 26.13 12.63 -22.92
C LEU A 78 24.67 12.16 -23.04
N GLY A 79 24.36 11.38 -24.07
CA GLY A 79 23.06 10.79 -24.30
C GLY A 79 22.69 9.75 -23.25
N PHE A 80 23.65 8.94 -22.80
CA PHE A 80 23.48 7.98 -21.72
C PHE A 80 23.20 8.67 -20.38
N VAL A 81 24.01 9.67 -20.01
CA VAL A 81 23.82 10.45 -18.78
C VAL A 81 22.51 11.23 -18.84
N GLY A 82 22.22 11.88 -19.97
CA GLY A 82 20.96 12.59 -20.20
C GLY A 82 19.75 11.66 -20.12
N GLY A 83 19.81 10.50 -20.76
CA GLY A 83 18.76 9.47 -20.72
C GLY A 83 18.57 8.88 -19.32
N PHE A 84 19.65 8.69 -18.56
CA PHE A 84 19.61 8.26 -17.16
C PHE A 84 18.90 9.29 -16.28
N VAL A 85 19.29 10.56 -16.36
CA VAL A 85 18.68 11.65 -15.59
C VAL A 85 17.20 11.81 -15.96
N ALA A 86 16.87 11.80 -17.25
CA ALA A 86 15.49 11.87 -17.72
C ALA A 86 14.64 10.70 -17.22
N GLY A 87 15.18 9.47 -17.30
CA GLY A 87 14.51 8.28 -16.78
C GLY A 87 14.33 8.30 -15.26
N ALA A 88 15.34 8.77 -14.51
CA ALA A 88 15.25 8.92 -13.05
C ALA A 88 14.20 9.96 -12.65
N VAL A 89 14.11 11.08 -13.37
CA VAL A 89 13.06 12.09 -13.16
C VAL A 89 11.67 11.53 -13.49
N ALA A 90 11.54 10.74 -14.56
CA ALA A 90 10.28 10.08 -14.90
C ALA A 90 9.84 9.09 -13.82
N ALA A 91 10.77 8.27 -13.32
CA ALA A 91 10.55 7.36 -12.20
C ALA A 91 10.10 8.11 -10.93
N ALA A 92 10.82 9.16 -10.55
CA ALA A 92 10.50 9.98 -9.38
C ALA A 92 9.10 10.62 -9.51
N ARG A 93 8.73 11.11 -10.70
CA ARG A 93 7.38 11.65 -10.96
C ARG A 93 6.30 10.58 -10.85
N LEU A 94 6.58 9.36 -11.29
CA LEU A 94 5.64 8.24 -11.16
C LEU A 94 5.42 7.88 -9.69
N VAL A 95 6.50 7.78 -8.91
CA VAL A 95 6.45 7.54 -7.46
C VAL A 95 5.68 8.64 -6.75
N GLN A 96 5.99 9.91 -7.03
CA GLN A 96 5.26 11.04 -6.44
C GLN A 96 3.77 11.06 -6.80
N ARG A 97 3.41 10.69 -8.04
CA ARG A 97 1.99 10.56 -8.45
C ARG A 97 1.29 9.45 -7.68
N THR A 98 1.96 8.32 -7.45
CA THR A 98 1.43 7.21 -6.65
C THR A 98 1.24 7.62 -5.19
N LEU A 99 2.24 8.28 -4.59
CA LEU A 99 2.16 8.75 -3.21
C LEU A 99 1.02 9.77 -3.01
N ARG A 100 0.85 10.73 -3.91
CA ARG A 100 -0.28 11.69 -3.83
C ARG A 100 -1.64 11.01 -3.93
N ARG A 101 -1.77 9.92 -4.69
CA ARG A 101 -3.03 9.16 -4.73
C ARG A 101 -3.32 8.52 -3.38
N LEU A 102 -2.31 7.96 -2.73
CA LEU A 102 -2.45 7.32 -1.41
C LEU A 102 -2.86 8.35 -0.35
N ASP A 103 -2.21 9.52 -0.29
CA ASP A 103 -2.59 10.58 0.63
C ASP A 103 -4.04 11.07 0.41
N ALA A 104 -4.47 11.21 -0.85
CA ALA A 104 -5.83 11.62 -1.18
C ALA A 104 -6.87 10.59 -0.73
N PHE A 105 -6.58 9.29 -0.86
CA PHE A 105 -7.44 8.23 -0.33
C PHE A 105 -7.50 8.25 1.20
N ASP A 106 -6.38 8.52 1.86
CA ASP A 106 -6.30 8.57 3.32
C ASP A 106 -7.09 9.75 3.91
N VAL A 107 -7.05 10.90 3.23
CA VAL A 107 -7.90 12.06 3.56
C VAL A 107 -9.37 11.74 3.33
N ALA A 108 -9.72 11.10 2.20
CA ALA A 108 -11.10 10.71 1.92
C ALA A 108 -11.65 9.70 2.95
N ALA A 109 -10.83 8.73 3.37
CA ALA A 109 -11.20 7.76 4.41
C ALA A 109 -11.42 8.44 5.78
N LYS A 110 -10.58 9.41 6.15
CA LYS A 110 -10.75 10.19 7.38
C LYS A 110 -12.01 11.05 7.37
N VAL A 111 -12.35 11.66 6.25
CA VAL A 111 -13.58 12.45 6.10
C VAL A 111 -14.81 11.55 6.24
N ALA A 112 -14.84 10.40 5.55
CA ALA A 112 -15.93 9.44 5.64
C ALA A 112 -16.14 8.90 7.07
N LYS A 113 -15.05 8.69 7.83
CA LYS A 113 -15.13 8.27 9.22
C LYS A 113 -15.74 9.35 10.12
N ARG A 114 -15.33 10.61 9.94
CA ARG A 114 -15.89 11.74 10.72
C ARG A 114 -17.37 11.98 10.45
N GLU A 115 -17.82 11.78 9.21
CA GLU A 115 -19.25 11.88 8.90
C GLU A 115 -20.09 10.80 9.59
N ARG A 116 -19.57 9.57 9.70
CA ARG A 116 -20.24 8.48 10.43
C ARG A 116 -20.31 8.78 11.93
N GLU A 117 -19.21 9.27 12.51
CA GLU A 117 -19.16 9.67 13.91
C GLU A 117 -20.09 10.86 14.20
N ALA A 118 -20.23 11.82 13.28
CA ALA A 118 -21.18 12.91 13.41
C ALA A 118 -22.64 12.42 13.38
N ARG A 119 -22.97 11.53 12.42
CA ARG A 119 -24.31 10.93 12.32
C ARG A 119 -24.67 10.07 13.54
N GLU A 120 -23.72 9.33 14.08
CA GLU A 120 -23.93 8.57 15.32
C GLU A 120 -24.16 9.48 16.53
N ARG A 121 -23.41 10.59 16.63
CA ARG A 121 -23.62 11.59 17.68
C ARG A 121 -25.01 12.25 17.57
N ASP A 122 -25.45 12.54 16.35
CA ASP A 122 -26.77 13.12 16.11
C ASP A 122 -27.89 12.11 16.41
N ALA A 123 -27.70 10.84 16.07
CA ALA A 123 -28.63 9.77 16.42
C ALA A 123 -28.71 9.52 17.94
N ALA A 124 -27.58 9.57 18.65
CA ALA A 124 -27.53 9.46 20.11
C ALA A 124 -28.19 10.66 20.81
N ARG A 125 -28.01 11.88 20.27
CA ARG A 125 -28.66 13.12 20.75
C ARG A 125 -30.17 13.09 20.56
N LEU A 126 -30.65 12.47 19.47
CA LEU A 126 -32.08 12.32 19.21
C LEU A 126 -32.69 11.29 20.16
N LYS A 127 -32.04 10.14 20.34
CA LYS A 127 -32.53 9.07 21.23
C LYS A 127 -32.64 9.50 22.69
N GLY A 128 -31.66 10.24 23.22
CA GLY A 128 -31.70 10.77 24.59
C GLY A 128 -32.65 11.94 24.83
N ARG A 129 -33.38 12.43 23.80
CA ARG A 129 -34.43 13.45 23.94
C ARG A 129 -35.83 12.84 24.00
N VAL A 130 -35.97 11.55 23.67
CA VAL A 130 -37.27 10.85 23.61
C VAL A 130 -37.53 9.95 24.82
N GLU A 131 -36.51 9.74 25.66
CA GLU A 131 -36.61 9.14 27.00
C GLU A 131 -36.73 10.23 28.07
#